data_AF-A0ABD5ZJ33-F1
#
_entry.id   AF-A0ABD5ZJ33-F1
#
_cell.length_a   1.000
_cell.length_b   1.000
_cell.length_c   1.000
_cell.angle_alpha   90.00
_cell.angle_beta   90.00
_cell.angle_gamma   90.00
#
_symmetry.space_group_name_H-M   'P 1'
#
loop_
_entity.id
_entity.type
_entity.pdbx_description
1 polymer ?
#
loop_
_entity_poly.entity_id
_entity_poly.type
_entity_poly.pdbx_seq_one_letter_code
_entity_poly.pdbx_strand_id
1 'polypeptide(L)'
;MPVFEVDSQDFSDRVSFNQYLIDNYSVESEGDLYVIAGLTDYSWPEFKELLDNAGYEVLEEYGAVIKMAREYGNDGRIEFYLSFDRDEQVVLFYTNMRKTEEIENTIEVFLNNTPRVHYLYIAPRVMQDIREEIAEDDPATQVVNFVASRAKLSETPSRVRPGVSRTITYFGADGLETMREMEEMYGVLPRMMEFKIPGTSRFKISREGVFNLQRGSLDYLFEYVQTCIEEALRVKQAYDGAKFEMVRMSDQLSVPTAEPASISLRNHLRYHQIEDFKDSLREHDYVLLDTFAEEGSLFFSSKVIDQDKKNAFRIKANEDEIRVFPQEDKDVASFLRFYQFVQDTVDEDANLEVLA
;
A
#
# COMPACT_ATOMS: atom_id res chain seq x y z
N MET A 1 -16.41 2.54 21.82
CA MET A 1 -17.14 3.79 21.54
C MET A 1 -17.76 3.60 20.16
N PRO A 2 -19.03 3.92 19.91
CA PRO A 2 -19.59 3.78 18.57
C PRO A 2 -18.85 4.71 17.61
N VAL A 3 -18.87 4.37 16.31
CA VAL A 3 -18.35 5.27 15.27
C VAL A 3 -19.17 6.56 15.25
N PHE A 4 -18.58 7.67 14.77
CA PHE A 4 -19.30 8.93 14.54
C PHE A 4 -20.61 8.71 13.74
N GLU A 5 -21.61 9.55 13.97
CA GLU A 5 -22.93 9.36 13.35
C GLU A 5 -23.07 10.13 12.05
N VAL A 6 -23.76 9.52 11.10
CA VAL A 6 -24.04 10.10 9.78
C VAL A 6 -25.55 10.25 9.64
N ASP A 7 -25.99 11.43 9.21
CA ASP A 7 -27.40 11.72 8.98
C ASP A 7 -28.02 10.73 7.98
N SER A 8 -29.31 10.41 8.16
CA SER A 8 -30.04 9.50 7.27
C SER A 8 -30.24 10.09 5.88
N GLN A 9 -29.22 9.98 5.03
CA GLN A 9 -29.23 10.35 3.63
C GLN A 9 -28.44 9.34 2.79
N ASP A 10 -28.80 9.21 1.51
CA ASP A 10 -28.09 8.33 0.59
C ASP A 10 -26.93 9.08 -0.08
N PHE A 11 -25.78 8.42 -0.19
CA PHE A 11 -24.61 8.89 -0.93
C PHE A 11 -24.53 8.19 -2.28
N SER A 12 -24.26 8.93 -3.35
CA SER A 12 -24.12 8.35 -4.69
C SER A 12 -22.80 7.62 -4.89
N ASP A 13 -21.76 8.09 -4.19
CA ASP A 13 -20.38 7.66 -4.36
C ASP A 13 -19.50 8.15 -3.18
N ARG A 14 -18.24 7.74 -3.19
CA ARG A 14 -17.20 8.15 -2.24
C ARG A 14 -17.05 9.68 -2.14
N VAL A 15 -17.11 10.40 -3.26
CA VAL A 15 -16.85 11.84 -3.30
C VAL A 15 -17.95 12.59 -2.55
N SER A 16 -19.21 12.21 -2.77
CA SER A 16 -20.36 12.76 -2.04
C SER A 16 -20.28 12.52 -0.54
N PHE A 17 -19.73 11.37 -0.11
CA PHE A 17 -19.52 11.06 1.30
C PHE A 17 -18.37 11.87 1.91
N ASN A 18 -17.24 11.97 1.20
CA ASN A 18 -16.12 12.81 1.63
C ASN A 18 -16.56 14.28 1.79
N GLN A 19 -17.36 14.81 0.86
CA GLN A 19 -17.92 16.15 0.97
C GLN A 19 -18.82 16.31 2.20
N TYR A 20 -19.66 15.32 2.48
CA TYR A 20 -20.46 15.33 3.71
C TYR A 20 -19.59 15.35 4.97
N LEU A 21 -18.51 14.58 5.01
CA LEU A 21 -17.58 14.60 6.15
C LEU A 21 -16.89 15.96 6.28
N ILE A 22 -16.46 16.58 5.17
CA ILE A 22 -15.91 17.95 5.19
C ILE A 22 -16.89 18.94 5.85
N ASP A 23 -18.17 18.86 5.48
CA ASP A 23 -19.17 19.82 5.93
C ASP A 23 -19.67 19.57 7.36
N ASN A 24 -19.61 18.33 7.86
CA ASN A 24 -20.31 17.91 9.08
C ASN A 24 -19.41 17.27 10.16
N TYR A 25 -18.26 16.71 9.79
CA TYR A 25 -17.36 16.05 10.73
C TYR A 25 -16.46 17.08 11.44
N SER A 26 -16.35 16.98 12.75
CA SER A 26 -15.44 17.82 13.53
C SER A 26 -14.61 16.99 14.50
N VAL A 27 -13.29 17.01 14.29
CA VAL A 27 -12.33 16.31 15.14
C VAL A 27 -12.41 16.74 16.61
N GLU A 28 -12.78 17.99 16.87
CA GLU A 28 -12.92 18.49 18.25
C GLU A 28 -14.06 17.82 19.02
N SER A 29 -15.13 17.41 18.33
CA SER A 29 -16.28 16.74 18.93
C SER A 29 -16.25 15.22 18.78
N GLU A 30 -15.68 14.71 17.68
CA GLU A 30 -15.81 13.30 17.28
C GLU A 30 -14.49 12.52 17.43
N GLY A 31 -13.38 13.19 17.73
CA GLY A 31 -12.06 12.59 17.85
C GLY A 31 -11.32 12.48 16.51
N ASP A 32 -10.20 11.78 16.50
CA ASP A 32 -9.42 11.54 15.28
C ASP A 32 -10.25 10.82 14.22
N LEU A 33 -10.13 11.21 12.94
CA LEU A 33 -10.70 10.44 11.83
C LEU A 33 -9.62 9.59 11.17
N TYR A 34 -9.84 8.28 11.10
CA TYR A 34 -9.04 7.35 10.33
C TYR A 34 -9.72 7.02 9.01
N VAL A 35 -8.94 7.13 7.92
CA VAL A 35 -9.29 6.61 6.60
C VAL A 35 -8.29 5.50 6.29
N ILE A 36 -8.75 4.26 6.16
CA ILE A 36 -7.92 3.12 5.77
C ILE A 36 -8.27 2.76 4.34
N ALA A 37 -7.27 2.75 3.46
CA ALA A 37 -7.43 2.47 2.05
C ALA A 37 -6.93 1.07 1.68
N GLY A 38 -7.63 0.42 0.76
CA GLY A 38 -7.28 -0.87 0.19
C GLY A 38 -7.61 -0.98 -1.29
N LEU A 39 -7.01 -1.99 -1.92
CA LEU A 39 -7.24 -2.38 -3.31
C LEU A 39 -7.65 -3.84 -3.36
N THR A 40 -8.48 -4.19 -4.34
CA THR A 40 -8.89 -5.57 -4.56
C THR A 40 -9.13 -5.88 -6.03
N ASP A 41 -9.06 -7.17 -6.39
CA ASP A 41 -9.52 -7.67 -7.68
C ASP A 41 -10.96 -8.21 -7.64
N TYR A 42 -11.61 -8.20 -6.48
CA TYR A 42 -12.98 -8.67 -6.34
C TYR A 42 -13.98 -7.65 -6.89
N SER A 43 -15.08 -8.16 -7.46
CA SER A 43 -16.28 -7.37 -7.67
C SER A 43 -16.95 -7.06 -6.33
N TRP A 44 -17.77 -6.02 -6.27
CA TRP A 44 -18.48 -5.67 -5.03
C TRP A 44 -19.24 -6.85 -4.38
N PRO A 45 -20.02 -7.67 -5.12
CA PRO A 45 -20.69 -8.83 -4.52
C PRO A 45 -19.73 -9.84 -3.88
N GLU A 46 -18.62 -10.15 -4.54
CA GLU A 46 -17.60 -11.07 -4.00
C GLU A 46 -16.90 -10.47 -2.79
N PHE A 47 -16.59 -9.16 -2.83
CA PHE A 47 -15.97 -8.46 -1.70
C PHE A 47 -16.90 -8.40 -0.48
N LYS A 48 -18.20 -8.17 -0.69
CA LYS A 48 -19.21 -8.23 0.38
C LYS A 48 -19.28 -9.62 1.00
N GLU A 49 -19.28 -10.67 0.19
CA GLU A 49 -19.24 -12.06 0.69
C GLU A 49 -17.97 -12.35 1.51
N LEU A 50 -16.81 -11.79 1.13
CA LEU A 50 -15.58 -11.91 1.91
C LEU A 50 -15.68 -11.21 3.27
N LEU A 51 -16.28 -10.02 3.31
CA LEU A 51 -16.53 -9.29 4.55
C LEU A 51 -17.47 -10.09 5.46
N ASP A 52 -18.59 -10.59 4.92
CA ASP A 52 -19.54 -11.41 5.67
C ASP A 52 -18.85 -12.67 6.25
N ASN A 53 -18.05 -13.37 5.43
CA ASN A 53 -17.28 -14.55 5.85
C ASN A 53 -16.20 -14.23 6.89
N ALA A 54 -15.68 -13.00 6.90
CA ALA A 54 -14.72 -12.52 7.89
C ALA A 54 -15.40 -12.02 9.20
N GLY A 55 -16.73 -12.11 9.29
CA GLY A 55 -17.51 -11.75 10.47
C GLY A 55 -17.84 -10.25 10.55
N TYR A 56 -17.81 -9.54 9.43
CA TYR A 56 -18.35 -8.18 9.37
C TYR A 56 -19.86 -8.22 9.14
N GLU A 57 -20.59 -7.40 9.88
CA GLU A 57 -22.05 -7.30 9.83
C GLU A 57 -22.46 -5.94 9.28
N VAL A 58 -23.36 -5.92 8.31
CA VAL A 58 -23.97 -4.66 7.83
C VAL A 58 -24.97 -4.17 8.88
N LEU A 59 -24.77 -2.95 9.37
CA LEU A 59 -25.68 -2.28 10.29
C LEU A 59 -26.69 -1.42 9.53
N GLU A 60 -26.23 -0.64 8.57
CA GLU A 60 -27.04 0.32 7.82
C GLU A 60 -26.42 0.61 6.44
N GLU A 61 -27.25 0.89 5.44
CA GLU A 61 -26.83 1.22 4.07
C GLU A 61 -27.26 2.67 3.75
N TYR A 62 -26.34 3.46 3.23
CA TYR A 62 -26.50 4.88 2.87
C TYR A 62 -26.20 5.06 1.37
N GLY A 63 -26.85 4.26 0.52
CA GLY A 63 -26.54 4.20 -0.91
C GLY A 63 -25.20 3.50 -1.21
N ALA A 64 -24.21 4.26 -1.68
CA ALA A 64 -22.87 3.75 -2.00
C ALA A 64 -21.96 3.54 -0.78
N VAL A 65 -22.41 3.98 0.40
CA VAL A 65 -21.69 3.86 1.66
C VAL A 65 -22.44 2.91 2.59
N ILE A 66 -21.71 2.07 3.33
CA ILE A 66 -22.31 1.06 4.21
C ILE A 66 -21.68 1.18 5.60
N LYS A 67 -22.51 1.28 6.64
CA LYS A 67 -22.07 1.18 8.03
C LYS A 67 -21.99 -0.29 8.41
N MET A 68 -20.83 -0.72 8.86
CA MET A 68 -20.57 -2.10 9.25
C MET A 68 -19.96 -2.19 10.64
N ALA A 69 -20.10 -3.36 11.27
CA ALA A 69 -19.48 -3.69 12.53
C ALA A 69 -18.75 -5.03 12.47
N ARG A 70 -17.77 -5.21 13.36
CA ARG A 70 -17.15 -6.51 13.59
C ARG A 70 -16.71 -6.65 15.04
N GLU A 71 -17.00 -7.81 15.62
CA GLU A 71 -16.51 -8.18 16.93
C GLU A 71 -15.06 -8.71 16.83
N TYR A 72 -14.22 -8.38 17.80
CA TYR A 72 -12.83 -8.81 17.91
C TYR A 72 -12.44 -9.05 19.38
N GLY A 73 -11.56 -10.03 19.62
CA GLY A 73 -11.23 -10.44 20.99
C GLY A 73 -12.46 -10.97 21.74
N ASN A 74 -12.52 -10.75 23.06
CA ASN A 74 -13.62 -11.24 23.90
C ASN A 74 -14.80 -10.25 23.99
N ASP A 75 -14.53 -8.94 23.96
CA ASP A 75 -15.54 -7.88 24.17
C ASP A 75 -15.29 -6.64 23.27
N GLY A 76 -14.41 -6.75 22.28
CA GLY A 76 -14.07 -5.64 21.38
C GLY A 76 -15.01 -5.60 20.19
N ARG A 77 -15.44 -4.41 19.79
CA ARG A 77 -16.25 -4.18 18.59
C ARG A 77 -15.72 -2.98 17.85
N ILE A 78 -15.51 -3.11 16.54
CA ILE A 78 -15.22 -1.99 15.65
C ILE A 78 -16.47 -1.66 14.83
N GLU A 79 -16.69 -0.37 14.59
CA GLU A 79 -17.68 0.14 13.64
C GLU A 79 -16.98 1.10 12.67
N PHE A 80 -17.39 1.07 11.41
CA PHE A 80 -16.85 1.91 10.35
C PHE A 80 -17.86 2.11 9.25
N TYR A 81 -17.67 3.19 8.49
CA TYR A 81 -18.31 3.36 7.18
C TYR A 81 -17.38 2.82 6.11
N LEU A 82 -17.95 2.13 5.13
CA LEU A 82 -17.25 1.53 4.00
C LEU A 82 -17.73 2.20 2.72
N SER A 83 -16.81 2.67 1.90
CA SER A 83 -17.08 3.00 0.50
C SER A 83 -16.31 2.04 -0.41
N PHE A 84 -16.96 1.61 -1.50
CA PHE A 84 -16.34 0.74 -2.50
C PHE A 84 -16.53 1.36 -3.89
N ASP A 85 -15.42 1.76 -4.50
CA ASP A 85 -15.39 2.20 -5.88
C ASP A 85 -15.41 1.00 -6.81
N ARG A 86 -16.47 0.86 -7.61
CA ARG A 86 -16.66 -0.30 -8.48
C ARG A 86 -15.81 -0.27 -9.74
N ASP A 87 -15.43 0.92 -10.19
CA ASP A 87 -14.67 1.11 -11.41
C ASP A 87 -13.18 0.97 -11.13
N GLU A 88 -12.73 1.54 -10.00
CA GLU A 88 -11.33 1.52 -9.58
C GLU A 88 -10.97 0.33 -8.67
N GLN A 89 -11.98 -0.37 -8.13
CA GLN A 89 -11.82 -1.43 -7.12
C GLN A 89 -11.05 -0.98 -5.87
N VAL A 90 -11.27 0.27 -5.50
CA VAL A 90 -10.71 0.92 -4.30
C VAL A 90 -11.73 0.80 -3.17
N VAL A 91 -11.26 0.39 -1.99
CA VAL A 91 -12.06 0.32 -0.78
C VAL A 91 -11.53 1.30 0.26
N LEU A 92 -12.40 2.14 0.82
CA LEU A 92 -12.06 3.01 1.94
C LEU A 92 -12.93 2.70 3.16
N PHE A 93 -12.27 2.55 4.31
CA PHE A 93 -12.88 2.40 5.62
C PHE A 93 -12.71 3.70 6.41
N TYR A 94 -13.78 4.20 7.01
CA TYR A 94 -13.79 5.44 7.79
C TYR A 94 -14.22 5.15 9.22
N THR A 95 -13.41 5.54 10.20
CA THR A 95 -13.72 5.33 11.61
C THR A 95 -12.99 6.33 12.51
N ASN A 96 -13.53 6.62 13.68
CA ASN A 96 -12.87 7.39 14.74
C ASN A 96 -12.45 6.50 15.93
N MET A 97 -12.48 5.18 15.74
CA MET A 97 -12.04 4.21 16.74
C MET A 97 -10.51 4.07 16.77
N ARG A 98 -9.95 3.48 17.83
CA ARG A 98 -8.51 3.58 18.08
C ARG A 98 -7.74 2.69 17.11
N LYS A 99 -6.63 3.21 16.61
CA LYS A 99 -5.75 2.43 15.73
C LYS A 99 -5.19 1.18 16.41
N THR A 100 -4.63 1.35 17.60
CA THR A 100 -3.83 0.31 18.30
C THR A 100 -4.65 -0.82 18.91
N GLU A 101 -5.98 -0.75 18.90
CA GLU A 101 -6.86 -1.75 19.50
C GLU A 101 -7.86 -2.26 18.47
N GLU A 102 -8.70 -1.39 17.91
CA GLU A 102 -9.72 -1.79 16.96
C GLU A 102 -9.13 -2.08 15.57
N ILE A 103 -8.47 -1.10 14.96
CA ILE A 103 -8.09 -1.16 13.53
C ILE A 103 -7.03 -2.23 13.27
N GLU A 104 -5.96 -2.25 14.08
CA GLU A 104 -4.85 -3.21 13.98
C GLU A 104 -5.30 -4.68 14.17
N ASN A 105 -6.40 -4.93 14.89
CA ASN A 105 -6.93 -6.28 15.12
C ASN A 105 -8.05 -6.67 14.16
N THR A 106 -8.52 -5.77 13.30
CA THR A 106 -9.69 -6.01 12.42
C THR A 106 -9.40 -5.69 10.95
N ILE A 107 -9.48 -4.42 10.56
CA ILE A 107 -9.38 -3.96 9.17
C ILE A 107 -7.98 -4.23 8.61
N GLU A 108 -6.92 -3.90 9.36
CA GLU A 108 -5.54 -4.14 8.90
C GLU A 108 -5.27 -5.64 8.72
N VAL A 109 -5.74 -6.49 9.66
CA VAL A 109 -5.64 -7.96 9.53
C VAL A 109 -6.35 -8.44 8.26
N PHE A 110 -7.53 -7.91 7.97
CA PHE A 110 -8.31 -8.28 6.79
C PHE A 110 -7.57 -7.88 5.50
N LEU A 111 -7.08 -6.65 5.40
CA LEU A 111 -6.34 -6.18 4.21
C LEU A 111 -5.00 -6.92 4.02
N ASN A 112 -4.33 -7.29 5.11
CA ASN A 112 -3.05 -7.98 5.07
C ASN A 112 -3.18 -9.46 4.70
N ASN A 113 -4.17 -10.16 5.24
CA ASN A 113 -4.20 -11.63 5.17
C ASN A 113 -5.21 -12.20 4.17
N THR A 114 -6.04 -11.35 3.56
CA THR A 114 -7.00 -11.80 2.55
C THR A 114 -6.31 -11.88 1.18
N PRO A 115 -6.40 -13.03 0.46
CA PRO A 115 -5.94 -13.14 -0.92
C PRO A 115 -6.64 -12.13 -1.82
N ARG A 116 -6.00 -11.62 -2.87
CA ARG A 116 -6.58 -10.63 -3.82
C ARG A 116 -7.13 -9.35 -3.19
N VAL A 117 -6.76 -9.07 -1.95
CA VAL A 117 -6.99 -7.81 -1.25
C VAL A 117 -5.65 -7.35 -0.69
N HIS A 118 -5.32 -6.08 -0.83
CA HIS A 118 -4.13 -5.50 -0.23
C HIS A 118 -4.48 -4.13 0.32
N TYR A 119 -3.74 -3.67 1.34
CA TYR A 119 -3.83 -2.26 1.69
C TYR A 119 -3.28 -1.40 0.54
N LEU A 120 -3.69 -0.14 0.50
CA LEU A 120 -3.14 0.81 -0.45
C LEU A 120 -1.71 1.11 -0.04
N TYR A 121 -0.77 0.46 -0.72
CA TYR A 121 0.65 0.67 -0.49
C TYR A 121 1.09 2.02 -1.08
N ILE A 122 1.63 2.90 -0.24
CA ILE A 122 2.18 4.20 -0.65
C ILE A 122 3.69 4.05 -0.82
N ALA A 123 4.20 4.18 -2.04
CA ALA A 123 5.63 4.07 -2.28
C ALA A 123 6.42 5.14 -1.47
N PRO A 124 7.64 4.83 -0.99
CA PRO A 124 8.50 5.78 -0.28
C PRO A 124 8.67 7.10 -1.02
N ARG A 125 8.82 7.04 -2.35
CA ARG A 125 8.92 8.22 -3.20
C ARG A 125 7.66 9.06 -3.23
N VAL A 126 6.47 8.45 -3.27
CA VAL A 126 5.20 9.19 -3.18
C VAL A 126 5.11 9.91 -1.85
N MET A 127 5.55 9.30 -0.75
CA MET A 127 5.64 9.99 0.54
C MET A 127 6.64 11.15 0.54
N GLN A 128 7.79 11.00 -0.14
CA GLN A 128 8.75 12.09 -0.31
C GLN A 128 8.13 13.22 -1.14
N ASP A 129 7.46 12.90 -2.26
CA ASP A 129 6.82 13.88 -3.13
C ASP A 129 5.74 14.67 -2.36
N ILE A 130 4.86 13.98 -1.61
CA ILE A 130 3.86 14.63 -0.73
C ILE A 130 4.54 15.52 0.32
N ARG A 131 5.64 15.06 0.92
CA ARG A 131 6.39 15.85 1.91
C ARG A 131 6.94 17.14 1.30
N GLU A 132 7.53 17.05 0.11
CA GLU A 132 8.08 18.21 -0.59
C GLU A 132 6.97 19.16 -1.04
N GLU A 133 5.88 18.65 -1.60
CA GLU A 133 4.70 19.42 -2.01
C GLU A 133 4.10 20.22 -0.84
N ILE A 134 3.82 19.57 0.29
CA ILE A 134 3.30 20.25 1.49
C ILE A 134 4.30 21.32 1.99
N ALA A 135 5.61 21.04 1.93
CA ALA A 135 6.63 21.99 2.39
C ALA A 135 6.78 23.19 1.44
N GLU A 136 6.49 23.02 0.15
CA GLU A 136 6.49 24.07 -0.86
C GLU A 136 5.24 24.96 -0.74
N ASP A 137 4.06 24.35 -0.61
CA ASP A 137 2.78 25.07 -0.50
C ASP A 137 2.63 25.80 0.84
N ASP A 138 3.08 25.16 1.92
CA ASP A 138 3.04 25.71 3.28
C ASP A 138 4.44 25.66 3.92
N PRO A 139 5.31 26.67 3.68
CA PRO A 139 6.68 26.71 4.21
C PRO A 139 6.78 26.70 5.74
N ALA A 140 5.68 26.96 6.44
CA ALA A 140 5.59 26.89 7.91
C ALA A 140 5.24 25.48 8.43
N THR A 141 5.00 24.51 7.54
CA THR A 141 4.69 23.14 7.91
C THR A 141 5.82 22.48 8.69
N GLN A 142 5.44 21.69 9.67
CA GLN A 142 6.35 20.86 10.45
C GLN A 142 5.98 19.40 10.27
N VAL A 143 6.96 18.56 9.95
CA VAL A 143 6.85 17.12 10.25
C VAL A 143 7.26 16.96 11.71
N VAL A 144 6.28 16.70 12.57
CA VAL A 144 6.47 16.67 14.03
C VAL A 144 6.87 15.29 14.56
N ASN A 145 6.57 14.26 13.77
CA ASN A 145 6.84 12.86 14.08
C ASN A 145 6.96 12.08 12.79
N PHE A 146 7.92 11.16 12.73
CA PHE A 146 8.02 10.20 11.63
C PHE A 146 8.56 8.87 12.12
N VAL A 147 8.22 7.82 11.37
CA VAL A 147 8.87 6.52 11.45
C VAL A 147 9.51 6.24 10.10
N ALA A 148 10.77 5.85 10.12
CA ALA A 148 11.53 5.44 8.95
C ALA A 148 12.23 4.11 9.21
N SER A 149 12.40 3.29 8.18
CA SER A 149 13.01 1.97 8.33
C SER A 149 13.91 1.62 7.16
N ARG A 150 14.91 0.78 7.43
CA ARG A 150 15.73 0.12 6.42
C ARG A 150 15.62 -1.39 6.58
N ALA A 151 15.25 -2.08 5.50
CA ALA A 151 15.25 -3.54 5.45
C ALA A 151 16.67 -4.09 5.59
N LYS A 152 16.78 -5.31 6.13
CA LYS A 152 18.05 -6.06 6.08
C LYS A 152 18.37 -6.35 4.62
N LEU A 153 19.65 -6.29 4.23
CA LEU A 153 20.08 -6.48 2.84
C LEU A 153 19.47 -5.46 1.85
N SER A 154 18.97 -4.32 2.35
CA SER A 154 18.57 -3.21 1.49
C SER A 154 19.77 -2.66 0.73
N GLU A 155 19.62 -2.48 -0.58
CA GLU A 155 20.63 -1.89 -1.47
C GLU A 155 20.51 -0.37 -1.59
N THR A 156 19.51 0.25 -0.93
CA THR A 156 19.40 1.70 -0.79
C THR A 156 20.74 2.30 -0.35
N PRO A 157 21.25 3.37 -1.00
CA PRO A 157 22.50 4.01 -0.59
C PRO A 157 22.48 4.45 0.88
N SER A 158 23.59 4.23 1.59
CA SER A 158 23.74 4.63 3.00
C SER A 158 25.19 4.91 3.33
N ARG A 159 25.46 6.05 3.97
CA ARG A 159 26.82 6.43 4.38
C ARG A 159 27.28 5.71 5.64
N VAL A 160 26.36 5.37 6.53
CA VAL A 160 26.66 4.88 7.88
C VAL A 160 26.00 3.53 8.15
N ARG A 161 26.84 2.49 8.21
CA ARG A 161 26.46 1.10 8.54
C ARG A 161 25.36 0.58 7.58
N PRO A 162 25.65 0.50 6.26
CA PRO A 162 24.66 0.13 5.23
C PRO A 162 24.04 -1.26 5.42
N GLY A 163 24.80 -2.23 5.93
CA GLY A 163 24.31 -3.60 6.17
C GLY A 163 23.45 -3.80 7.42
N VAL A 164 23.04 -2.72 8.11
CA VAL A 164 22.29 -2.81 9.38
C VAL A 164 20.85 -2.38 9.17
N SER A 165 19.94 -3.36 9.30
CA SER A 165 18.51 -3.09 9.43
C SER A 165 18.23 -2.23 10.67
N ARG A 166 17.34 -1.26 10.51
CA ARG A 166 16.96 -0.37 11.61
C ARG A 166 15.60 0.25 11.37
N THR A 167 14.97 0.64 12.48
CA THR A 167 13.81 1.53 12.51
C THR A 167 14.18 2.74 13.34
N ILE A 168 13.91 3.93 12.80
CA ILE A 168 14.11 5.21 13.45
C ILE A 168 12.75 5.83 13.68
N THR A 169 12.47 6.17 14.93
CA THR A 169 11.32 6.99 15.30
C THR A 169 11.83 8.34 15.75
N TYR A 170 11.28 9.40 15.18
CA TYR A 170 11.69 10.77 15.47
C TYR A 170 10.52 11.59 16.01
N PHE A 171 10.79 12.48 16.97
CA PHE A 171 9.86 13.46 17.48
C PHE A 171 10.58 14.80 17.62
N GLY A 172 10.13 15.82 16.89
CA GLY A 172 10.77 17.14 16.86
C GLY A 172 10.14 18.04 15.82
N ALA A 173 10.30 19.36 15.95
CA ALA A 173 9.67 20.33 15.05
C ALA A 173 10.38 20.50 13.69
N ASP A 174 11.57 19.93 13.56
CA ASP A 174 12.51 19.93 12.44
C ASP A 174 12.51 18.61 11.66
N GLY A 175 11.46 17.78 11.81
CA GLY A 175 11.41 16.46 11.20
C GLY A 175 11.51 16.44 9.67
N LEU A 176 11.22 17.55 8.99
CA LEU A 176 11.45 17.69 7.54
C LEU A 176 12.94 17.57 7.19
N GLU A 177 13.79 18.34 7.86
CA GLU A 177 15.25 18.33 7.64
C GLU A 177 15.85 17.03 8.17
N THR A 178 15.44 16.62 9.38
CA THR A 178 15.92 15.37 9.98
C THR A 178 15.59 14.16 9.12
N MET A 179 14.41 14.08 8.48
CA MET A 179 14.08 12.96 7.61
C MET A 179 15.07 12.85 6.43
N ARG A 180 15.37 13.97 5.76
CA ARG A 180 16.34 14.01 4.65
C ARG A 180 17.74 13.58 5.11
N GLU A 181 18.16 14.04 6.28
CA GLU A 181 19.43 13.61 6.87
C GLU A 181 19.45 12.10 7.16
N MET A 182 18.38 11.55 7.71
CA MET A 182 18.29 10.12 8.01
C MET A 182 18.29 9.26 6.73
N GLU A 183 17.59 9.71 5.69
CA GLU A 183 17.63 9.10 4.35
C GLU A 183 19.07 9.06 3.82
N GLU A 184 19.76 10.19 3.77
CA GLU A 184 21.13 10.28 3.24
C GLU A 184 22.16 9.49 4.07
N MET A 185 22.07 9.58 5.39
CA MET A 185 23.09 9.03 6.29
C MET A 185 22.89 7.54 6.53
N TYR A 186 21.65 7.10 6.65
CA TYR A 186 21.32 5.74 7.06
C TYR A 186 20.58 4.93 6.00
N GLY A 187 20.13 5.55 4.91
CA GLY A 187 19.37 4.89 3.87
C GLY A 187 18.08 4.27 4.42
N VAL A 188 17.42 4.99 5.33
CA VAL A 188 16.09 4.60 5.84
C VAL A 188 15.02 5.25 4.98
N LEU A 189 13.93 4.54 4.76
CA LEU A 189 12.79 5.01 3.98
C LEU A 189 11.64 5.40 4.90
N PRO A 190 10.87 6.45 4.57
CA PRO A 190 9.71 6.82 5.35
C PRO A 190 8.71 5.66 5.38
N ARG A 191 8.10 5.43 6.55
CA ARG A 191 6.98 4.52 6.81
C ARG A 191 5.74 5.27 7.26
N MET A 192 5.95 6.39 7.92
CA MET A 192 4.88 7.23 8.42
C MET A 192 5.41 8.62 8.67
N MET A 193 4.60 9.63 8.35
CA MET A 193 4.88 11.02 8.69
C MET A 193 3.64 11.70 9.26
N GLU A 194 3.86 12.53 10.26
CA GLU A 194 2.84 13.38 10.88
C GLU A 194 3.12 14.84 10.55
N PHE A 195 2.24 15.42 9.74
CA PHE A 195 2.30 16.79 9.28
C PHE A 195 1.48 17.69 10.20
N LYS A 196 2.04 18.86 10.49
CA LYS A 196 1.38 19.93 11.23
C LYS A 196 1.53 21.21 10.43
N ILE A 197 0.43 21.60 9.79
CA ILE A 197 0.30 22.82 9.00
C ILE A 197 -0.34 23.89 9.92
N PRO A 198 0.40 24.93 10.34
CA PRO A 198 -0.09 25.89 11.33
C PRO A 198 -1.38 26.58 10.91
N GLY A 199 -2.44 26.41 11.71
CA GLY A 199 -3.75 27.04 11.47
C GLY A 199 -4.65 26.30 10.48
N THR A 200 -4.13 25.28 9.79
CA THR A 200 -4.86 24.56 8.74
C THR A 200 -5.23 23.14 9.16
N SER A 201 -4.23 22.28 9.37
CA SER A 201 -4.46 20.86 9.60
C SER A 201 -3.30 20.17 10.34
N ARG A 202 -3.62 19.08 11.03
CA ARG A 202 -2.66 18.12 11.59
C ARG A 202 -3.12 16.73 11.23
N PHE A 203 -2.33 16.03 10.44
CA PHE A 203 -2.67 14.70 9.97
C PHE A 203 -1.44 13.83 9.85
N LYS A 204 -1.68 12.53 9.73
CA LYS A 204 -0.66 11.49 9.64
C LYS A 204 -0.96 10.61 8.43
N ILE A 205 0.08 10.29 7.67
CA ILE A 205 0.03 9.35 6.55
C ILE A 205 0.96 8.19 6.88
N SER A 206 0.48 6.96 6.73
CA SER A 206 1.31 5.76 6.82
C SER A 206 1.38 5.03 5.48
N ARG A 207 2.46 4.28 5.31
CA ARG A 207 2.78 3.57 4.08
C ARG A 207 1.80 2.46 3.74
N GLU A 208 1.08 2.00 4.75
CA GLU A 208 0.03 0.99 4.68
C GLU A 208 -1.34 1.58 4.31
N GLY A 209 -1.38 2.81 3.79
CA GLY A 209 -2.63 3.44 3.32
C GLY A 209 -3.55 3.86 4.47
N VAL A 210 -2.98 4.12 5.65
CA VAL A 210 -3.73 4.64 6.81
C VAL A 210 -3.48 6.13 6.96
N PHE A 211 -4.55 6.89 6.82
CA PHE A 211 -4.57 8.34 6.99
C PHE A 211 -5.30 8.66 8.29
N ASN A 212 -4.74 9.54 9.12
CA ASN A 212 -5.39 9.99 10.36
C ASN A 212 -5.40 11.52 10.40
N LEU A 213 -6.60 12.12 10.44
CA LEU A 213 -6.78 13.52 10.79
C LEU A 213 -6.94 13.69 12.30
N GLN A 214 -6.02 14.44 12.90
CA GLN A 214 -6.00 14.74 14.34
C GLN A 214 -6.49 16.14 14.66
N ARG A 215 -6.52 17.04 13.68
CA ARG A 215 -7.08 18.40 13.79
C ARG A 215 -7.21 19.06 12.43
N GLY A 216 -8.22 19.91 12.24
CA GLY A 216 -8.28 20.86 11.12
C GLY A 216 -9.14 20.38 9.95
N SER A 217 -8.85 20.87 8.74
CA SER A 217 -9.66 20.58 7.55
C SER A 217 -9.43 19.16 7.02
N LEU A 218 -10.54 18.50 6.67
CA LEU A 218 -10.60 17.23 5.96
C LEU A 218 -10.29 17.37 4.46
N ASP A 219 -10.48 18.55 3.87
CA ASP A 219 -10.21 18.80 2.45
C ASP A 219 -8.76 18.43 2.11
N TYR A 220 -7.83 18.94 2.91
CA TYR A 220 -6.39 18.65 2.79
C TYR A 220 -6.08 17.17 2.92
N LEU A 221 -6.77 16.46 3.84
CA LEU A 221 -6.55 15.02 4.00
C LEU A 221 -7.02 14.27 2.74
N PHE A 222 -8.23 14.57 2.26
CA PHE A 222 -8.84 13.86 1.15
C PHE A 222 -8.12 14.13 -0.18
N GLU A 223 -7.52 15.31 -0.35
CA GLU A 223 -6.63 15.60 -1.48
C GLU A 223 -5.45 14.62 -1.52
N TYR A 224 -4.70 14.47 -0.42
CA TYR A 224 -3.57 13.52 -0.40
C TYR A 224 -4.00 12.05 -0.43
N VAL A 225 -5.17 11.71 0.13
CA VAL A 225 -5.76 10.37 -0.04
C VAL A 225 -5.98 10.09 -1.52
N GLN A 226 -6.56 11.03 -2.27
CA GLN A 226 -6.80 10.89 -3.70
C GLN A 226 -5.49 10.76 -4.49
N THR A 227 -4.47 11.58 -4.19
CA THR A 227 -3.14 11.46 -4.80
C THR A 227 -2.54 10.07 -4.59
N CYS A 228 -2.66 9.51 -3.38
CA CYS A 228 -2.16 8.16 -3.09
C CYS A 228 -2.95 7.07 -3.82
N ILE A 229 -4.27 7.22 -3.95
CA ILE A 229 -5.13 6.32 -4.74
C ILE A 229 -4.68 6.32 -6.20
N GLU A 230 -4.48 7.49 -6.81
CA GLU A 230 -4.08 7.61 -8.21
C GLU A 230 -2.74 6.93 -8.49
N GLU A 231 -1.74 7.13 -7.63
CA GLU A 231 -0.43 6.46 -7.77
C GLU A 231 -0.55 4.94 -7.60
N ALA A 232 -1.33 4.47 -6.62
CA ALA A 232 -1.54 3.03 -6.43
C ALA A 232 -2.33 2.39 -7.59
N LEU A 233 -3.26 3.13 -8.20
CA LEU A 233 -4.00 2.68 -9.37
C LEU A 233 -3.11 2.57 -10.61
N ARG A 234 -2.12 3.46 -10.80
CA ARG A 234 -1.14 3.31 -11.90
C ARG A 234 -0.36 2.00 -11.78
N VAL A 235 0.04 1.64 -10.56
CA VAL A 235 0.73 0.38 -10.26
C VAL A 235 -0.18 -0.82 -10.58
N LYS A 236 -1.44 -0.77 -10.13
CA LYS A 236 -2.45 -1.80 -10.43
C LYS A 236 -2.67 -1.94 -11.95
N GLN A 237 -2.88 -0.85 -12.66
CA GLN A 237 -3.12 -0.83 -14.11
C GLN A 237 -1.95 -1.43 -14.91
N ALA A 238 -0.70 -1.16 -14.50
CA ALA A 238 0.47 -1.77 -15.12
C ALA A 238 0.47 -3.30 -14.98
N TYR A 239 0.00 -3.83 -13.85
CA TYR A 239 -0.15 -5.28 -13.67
C TYR A 239 -1.38 -5.86 -14.36
N ASP A 240 -2.50 -5.14 -14.38
CA ASP A 240 -3.69 -5.55 -15.13
C ASP A 240 -3.39 -5.66 -16.63
N GLY A 241 -2.50 -4.81 -17.14
CA GLY A 241 -1.96 -4.88 -18.50
C GLY A 241 -1.10 -6.14 -18.77
N ALA A 242 -0.47 -6.73 -17.75
CA ALA A 242 0.31 -7.96 -17.89
C ALA A 242 -0.63 -9.14 -18.20
N LYS A 243 -0.40 -9.89 -19.27
CA LYS A 243 -1.29 -10.97 -19.72
C LYS A 243 -0.69 -12.34 -19.50
N PHE A 244 -1.54 -13.32 -19.26
CA PHE A 244 -1.23 -14.73 -19.42
C PHE A 244 -2.33 -15.34 -20.28
N GLU A 245 -1.97 -15.84 -21.45
CA GLU A 245 -2.92 -16.44 -22.40
C GLU A 245 -2.38 -17.73 -22.98
N MET A 246 -3.25 -18.72 -23.14
CA MET A 246 -2.94 -19.96 -23.85
C MET A 246 -3.26 -19.77 -25.33
N VAL A 247 -2.26 -19.38 -26.13
CA VAL A 247 -2.43 -19.18 -27.57
C VAL A 247 -2.47 -20.53 -28.27
N ARG A 248 -3.62 -20.86 -28.84
CA ARG A 248 -3.83 -22.08 -29.61
C ARG A 248 -3.10 -21.97 -30.96
N MET A 249 -2.01 -22.72 -31.11
CA MET A 249 -1.26 -22.81 -32.36
C MET A 249 -1.81 -23.88 -33.30
N SER A 250 -2.48 -24.90 -32.76
CA SER A 250 -3.23 -25.93 -33.50
C SER A 250 -4.28 -26.60 -32.59
N ASP A 251 -5.13 -27.47 -33.14
CA ASP A 251 -6.19 -28.16 -32.37
C ASP A 251 -5.68 -28.95 -31.16
N GLN A 252 -4.39 -29.33 -31.16
CA GLN A 252 -3.72 -30.12 -30.12
C GLN A 252 -2.60 -29.36 -29.39
N LEU A 253 -2.24 -28.14 -29.81
CA LEU A 253 -1.13 -27.38 -29.24
C LEU A 253 -1.56 -25.97 -28.86
N SER A 254 -1.53 -25.69 -27.56
CA SER A 254 -1.64 -24.36 -26.98
C SER A 254 -0.32 -24.00 -26.32
N VAL A 255 0.22 -22.83 -26.65
CA VAL A 255 1.46 -22.29 -26.09
C VAL A 255 1.11 -21.16 -25.13
N PRO A 256 1.63 -21.17 -23.89
CA PRO A 256 1.46 -20.05 -22.98
C PRO A 256 2.25 -18.84 -23.50
N THR A 257 1.55 -17.74 -23.77
CA THR A 257 2.14 -16.42 -23.98
C THR A 257 1.85 -15.56 -22.77
N ALA A 258 2.88 -14.90 -22.25
CA ALA A 258 2.71 -13.99 -21.14
C ALA A 258 3.40 -12.65 -21.39
N GLU A 259 2.66 -11.56 -21.22
CA GLU A 259 3.18 -10.20 -21.20
C GLU A 259 3.47 -9.87 -19.73
N PRO A 260 4.72 -9.56 -19.36
CA PRO A 260 5.08 -9.27 -17.98
C PRO A 260 4.68 -7.85 -17.57
N ALA A 261 4.52 -7.65 -16.27
CA ALA A 261 4.69 -6.33 -15.67
C ALA A 261 6.19 -6.10 -15.47
N SER A 262 6.74 -5.03 -16.04
CA SER A 262 8.16 -4.68 -15.94
C SER A 262 8.39 -3.62 -14.87
N ILE A 263 9.16 -3.97 -13.85
CA ILE A 263 9.66 -3.06 -12.82
C ILE A 263 11.07 -2.63 -13.22
N SER A 264 11.25 -1.37 -13.60
CA SER A 264 12.57 -0.81 -13.89
C SER A 264 13.28 -0.47 -12.59
N LEU A 265 14.57 -0.81 -12.54
CA LEU A 265 15.49 -0.49 -11.46
C LEU A 265 16.34 0.71 -11.90
N ARG A 266 16.38 1.75 -11.06
CA ARG A 266 17.39 2.82 -11.16
C ARG A 266 18.74 2.37 -10.64
N ASN A 267 18.74 1.53 -9.60
CA ASN A 267 19.93 0.95 -9.03
C ASN A 267 20.16 -0.45 -9.60
N HIS A 268 21.23 -0.62 -10.39
CA HIS A 268 21.47 -1.87 -11.10
C HIS A 268 21.65 -3.05 -10.14
N LEU A 269 20.89 -4.13 -10.37
CA LEU A 269 21.10 -5.40 -9.71
C LEU A 269 22.43 -5.99 -10.20
N ARG A 270 23.26 -6.48 -9.27
CA ARG A 270 24.56 -7.10 -9.59
C ARG A 270 24.53 -8.59 -9.30
N TYR A 271 25.31 -9.36 -10.05
CA TYR A 271 25.32 -10.82 -9.90
C TYR A 271 25.64 -11.30 -8.48
N HIS A 272 26.58 -10.65 -7.79
CA HIS A 272 26.91 -11.02 -6.41
C HIS A 272 25.78 -10.75 -5.40
N GLN A 273 24.81 -9.91 -5.74
CA GLN A 273 23.63 -9.61 -4.91
C GLN A 273 22.49 -10.62 -5.12
N ILE A 274 22.59 -11.55 -6.07
CA ILE A 274 21.52 -12.51 -6.36
C ILE A 274 21.27 -13.46 -5.18
N GLU A 275 22.30 -13.85 -4.43
CA GLU A 275 22.09 -14.66 -3.22
C GLU A 275 21.42 -13.86 -2.12
N ASP A 276 21.83 -12.60 -1.91
CA ASP A 276 21.17 -11.70 -0.95
C ASP A 276 19.71 -11.44 -1.35
N PHE A 277 19.42 -11.29 -2.64
CA PHE A 277 18.06 -11.16 -3.16
C PHE A 277 17.20 -12.40 -2.89
N LYS A 278 17.75 -13.61 -3.08
CA LYS A 278 17.05 -14.87 -2.76
C LYS A 278 16.79 -15.00 -1.26
N ASP A 279 17.76 -14.64 -0.43
CA ASP A 279 17.63 -14.71 1.03
C ASP A 279 16.61 -13.69 1.52
N SER A 280 16.62 -12.46 0.98
CA SER A 280 15.61 -11.44 1.23
C SER A 280 14.21 -11.92 0.85
N LEU A 281 14.03 -12.58 -0.29
CA LEU A 281 12.74 -13.15 -0.68
C LEU A 281 12.25 -14.19 0.35
N ARG A 282 13.13 -15.08 0.81
CA ARG A 282 12.79 -16.09 1.83
C ARG A 282 12.46 -15.47 3.18
N GLU A 283 13.15 -14.39 3.57
CA GLU A 283 12.87 -13.63 4.80
C GLU A 283 11.50 -12.93 4.75
N HIS A 284 10.92 -12.72 3.55
CA HIS A 284 9.61 -12.14 3.33
C HIS A 284 8.58 -13.18 2.87
N ASP A 285 8.69 -14.42 3.37
CA ASP A 285 7.71 -15.51 3.16
C ASP A 285 7.44 -15.83 1.68
N TYR A 286 8.45 -15.67 0.82
CA TYR A 286 8.43 -16.17 -0.55
C TYR A 286 9.19 -17.49 -0.67
N VAL A 287 8.60 -18.46 -1.36
CA VAL A 287 9.26 -19.72 -1.72
C VAL A 287 9.70 -19.67 -3.18
N LEU A 288 10.97 -19.99 -3.40
CA LEU A 288 11.59 -20.01 -4.74
C LEU A 288 11.70 -21.44 -5.26
N LEU A 289 11.20 -21.67 -6.47
CA LEU A 289 11.26 -22.94 -7.20
C LEU A 289 11.91 -22.72 -8.57
N ASP A 290 12.50 -23.77 -9.14
CA ASP A 290 13.09 -23.76 -10.49
C ASP A 290 14.01 -22.55 -10.75
N THR A 291 14.90 -22.28 -9.79
CA THR A 291 15.76 -21.10 -9.81
C THR A 291 16.96 -21.30 -10.73
N PHE A 292 17.15 -20.35 -11.65
CA PHE A 292 18.26 -20.29 -12.59
C PHE A 292 18.92 -18.92 -12.51
N ALA A 293 20.26 -18.88 -12.47
CA ALA A 293 21.05 -17.66 -12.46
C ALA A 293 22.30 -17.82 -13.33
N GLU A 294 22.65 -16.81 -14.14
CA GLU A 294 23.83 -16.81 -15.01
C GLU A 294 24.63 -15.49 -14.87
N GLU A 295 25.96 -15.59 -14.79
CA GLU A 295 26.88 -14.47 -14.49
C GLU A 295 27.27 -13.64 -15.73
N GLY A 296 27.33 -14.26 -16.92
CA GLY A 296 27.87 -13.61 -18.13
C GLY A 296 26.98 -12.48 -18.68
N SER A 297 25.67 -12.62 -18.52
CA SER A 297 24.67 -11.56 -18.61
C SER A 297 23.77 -11.79 -17.41
N LEU A 298 23.69 -10.85 -16.45
CA LEU A 298 22.87 -11.06 -15.26
C LEU A 298 21.47 -11.48 -15.70
N PHE A 299 21.15 -12.75 -15.48
CA PHE A 299 19.87 -13.32 -15.81
C PHE A 299 19.47 -14.22 -14.68
N PHE A 300 18.42 -13.82 -13.99
CA PHE A 300 17.81 -14.59 -12.91
C PHE A 300 16.39 -14.96 -13.32
N SER A 301 16.01 -16.22 -13.14
CA SER A 301 14.63 -16.69 -13.34
C SER A 301 14.25 -17.59 -12.19
N SER A 302 13.05 -17.39 -11.63
CA SER A 302 12.51 -18.26 -10.58
C SER A 302 10.99 -18.26 -10.60
N LYS A 303 10.38 -19.39 -10.21
CA LYS A 303 8.96 -19.41 -9.84
C LYS A 303 8.88 -19.02 -8.36
N VAL A 304 8.12 -17.98 -8.08
CA VAL A 304 7.91 -17.43 -6.74
C VAL A 304 6.52 -17.83 -6.27
N ILE A 305 6.44 -18.37 -5.06
CA ILE A 305 5.18 -18.62 -4.36
C ILE A 305 5.11 -17.65 -3.19
N ASP A 306 4.11 -16.80 -3.20
CA ASP A 306 3.78 -15.90 -2.09
C ASP A 306 2.96 -16.67 -1.05
N GLN A 307 3.54 -16.92 0.13
CA GLN A 307 2.86 -17.71 1.16
C GLN A 307 1.72 -16.94 1.85
N ASP A 308 1.81 -15.62 1.92
CA ASP A 308 0.81 -14.77 2.57
C ASP A 308 -0.45 -14.68 1.71
N LYS A 309 -0.26 -14.41 0.41
CA LYS A 309 -1.37 -14.25 -0.54
C LYS A 309 -1.79 -15.54 -1.23
N LYS A 310 -0.99 -16.61 -1.07
CA LYS A 310 -1.25 -17.95 -1.62
C LYS A 310 -1.33 -17.98 -3.15
N ASN A 311 -0.57 -17.10 -3.81
CA ASN A 311 -0.45 -17.09 -5.26
C ASN A 311 0.97 -17.46 -5.72
N ALA A 312 1.10 -17.80 -7.01
CA ALA A 312 2.38 -18.06 -7.63
C ALA A 312 2.55 -17.26 -8.93
N PHE A 313 3.74 -16.71 -9.12
CA PHE A 313 4.13 -15.98 -10.33
C PHE A 313 5.55 -16.36 -10.73
N ARG A 314 5.96 -15.99 -11.94
CA ARG A 314 7.36 -16.18 -12.38
C ARG A 314 8.03 -14.83 -12.47
N ILE A 315 9.25 -14.74 -11.95
CA ILE A 315 10.08 -13.55 -12.13
C ILE A 315 11.25 -13.84 -13.05
N LYS A 316 11.59 -12.85 -13.87
CA LYS A 316 12.88 -12.79 -14.58
C LYS A 316 13.52 -11.45 -14.27
N ALA A 317 14.75 -11.45 -13.78
CA ALA A 317 15.48 -10.23 -13.48
C ALA A 317 16.77 -10.16 -14.30
N ASN A 318 17.15 -8.95 -14.69
CA ASN A 318 18.45 -8.60 -15.22
C ASN A 318 19.03 -7.42 -14.42
N GLU A 319 20.03 -6.72 -14.95
CA GLU A 319 20.67 -5.59 -14.26
C GLU A 319 19.71 -4.40 -14.06
N ASP A 320 18.77 -4.19 -14.99
CA ASP A 320 17.99 -2.96 -15.10
C ASP A 320 16.50 -3.13 -14.79
N GLU A 321 16.00 -4.36 -14.78
CA GLU A 321 14.56 -4.61 -14.60
C GLU A 321 14.27 -5.98 -13.97
N ILE A 322 13.11 -6.03 -13.30
CA ILE A 322 12.46 -7.26 -12.83
C ILE A 322 11.13 -7.38 -13.55
N ARG A 323 11.00 -8.43 -14.36
CA ARG A 323 9.78 -8.78 -15.09
C ARG A 323 8.97 -9.81 -14.30
N VAL A 324 7.74 -9.46 -13.98
CA VAL A 324 6.79 -10.33 -13.26
C VAL A 324 5.77 -10.87 -14.24
N PHE A 325 5.77 -12.19 -14.40
CA PHE A 325 4.85 -12.90 -15.27
C PHE A 325 3.73 -13.51 -14.41
N PRO A 326 2.47 -13.07 -14.57
CA PRO A 326 1.33 -13.71 -13.91
C PRO A 326 1.19 -15.18 -14.37
N GLN A 327 0.58 -16.01 -13.53
CA GLN A 327 0.12 -17.36 -13.91
C GLN A 327 -1.39 -17.32 -14.21
N GLU A 328 -2.06 -18.48 -14.20
CA GLU A 328 -3.47 -18.63 -14.61
C GLU A 328 -4.41 -17.67 -13.86
N ASP A 329 -4.16 -17.41 -12.58
CA ASP A 329 -4.91 -16.46 -11.76
C ASP A 329 -4.06 -15.21 -11.49
N LYS A 330 -4.47 -14.06 -12.05
CA LYS A 330 -3.92 -12.77 -11.66
C LYS A 330 -4.33 -12.45 -10.23
N ASP A 331 -3.36 -12.05 -9.42
CA ASP A 331 -3.59 -11.59 -8.07
C ASP A 331 -2.81 -10.29 -7.86
N VAL A 332 -3.52 -9.17 -7.92
CA VAL A 332 -2.95 -7.84 -7.70
C VAL A 332 -2.31 -7.75 -6.32
N ALA A 333 -2.82 -8.45 -5.31
CA ALA A 333 -2.31 -8.35 -3.95
C ALA A 333 -0.92 -8.97 -3.84
N SER A 334 -0.68 -10.14 -4.46
CA SER A 334 0.66 -10.72 -4.55
C SER A 334 1.62 -9.83 -5.33
N PHE A 335 1.15 -9.23 -6.42
CA PHE A 335 1.98 -8.33 -7.20
C PHE A 335 2.35 -7.06 -6.42
N LEU A 336 1.38 -6.40 -5.76
CA LEU A 336 1.62 -5.21 -4.94
C LEU A 336 2.58 -5.51 -3.79
N ARG A 337 2.40 -6.64 -3.09
CA ARG A 337 3.32 -7.11 -2.04
C ARG A 337 4.74 -7.35 -2.59
N PHE A 338 4.86 -7.91 -3.79
CA PHE A 338 6.16 -8.11 -4.43
C PHE A 338 6.79 -6.79 -4.88
N TYR A 339 6.00 -5.87 -5.44
CA TYR A 339 6.47 -4.53 -5.83
C TYR A 339 6.96 -3.73 -4.61
N GLN A 340 6.22 -3.76 -3.50
CA GLN A 340 6.66 -3.21 -2.23
C GLN A 340 7.99 -3.82 -1.75
N PHE A 341 8.13 -5.14 -1.84
CA PHE A 341 9.37 -5.81 -1.47
C PHE A 341 10.56 -5.32 -2.31
N VAL A 342 10.37 -5.16 -3.62
CA VAL A 342 11.40 -4.61 -4.52
C VAL A 342 11.79 -3.20 -4.07
N GLN A 343 10.82 -2.33 -3.76
CA GLN A 343 11.09 -0.98 -3.28
C GLN A 343 11.77 -0.92 -1.91
N ASP A 344 11.46 -1.86 -1.01
CA ASP A 344 12.06 -1.87 0.33
C ASP A 344 13.48 -2.39 0.39
N THR A 345 13.81 -3.30 -0.53
CA THR A 345 15.00 -4.15 -0.39
C THR A 345 15.95 -4.03 -1.57
N VAL A 346 15.43 -3.89 -2.79
CA VAL A 346 16.24 -3.89 -4.01
C VAL A 346 16.52 -2.46 -4.45
N ASP A 347 15.46 -1.67 -4.65
CA ASP A 347 15.59 -0.32 -5.15
C ASP A 347 14.37 0.52 -4.79
N GLU A 348 14.53 1.46 -3.87
CA GLU A 348 13.50 2.39 -3.42
C GLU A 348 12.90 3.25 -4.53
N ASP A 349 13.66 3.43 -5.59
CA ASP A 349 13.32 4.21 -6.76
C ASP A 349 12.77 3.34 -7.90
N ALA A 350 12.55 2.05 -7.65
CA ALA A 350 11.94 1.15 -8.62
C ALA A 350 10.56 1.66 -9.03
N ASN A 351 10.30 1.61 -10.33
CA ASN A 351 9.06 2.09 -10.93
C ASN A 351 8.54 1.10 -11.97
N LEU A 352 7.23 1.15 -12.24
CA LEU A 352 6.63 0.33 -13.28
C LEU A 352 6.67 1.03 -14.63
N GLU A 353 7.04 0.28 -15.67
CA GLU A 353 6.85 0.72 -17.05
C GLU A 353 5.40 0.52 -17.42
N VAL A 354 4.64 1.62 -17.51
CA VAL A 354 3.32 1.58 -18.13
C VAL A 354 3.54 1.53 -19.63
N LEU A 355 3.16 0.41 -20.27
CA LEU A 355 3.14 0.30 -21.72
C LEU A 355 2.19 1.38 -22.27
N ALA A 356 2.74 2.35 -23.00
CA ALA A 356 2.03 3.47 -23.60
C ALA A 356 1.12 3.07 -24.76
#